data_AF-R6CV70-F1
#
_entry.id   AF-R6CV70-F1
#
_cell.length_a   1.000
_cell.length_b   1.000
_cell.length_c   1.000
_cell.angle_alpha   90.00
_cell.angle_beta   90.00
_cell.angle_gamma   90.00
#
_symmetry.space_group_name_H-M   'P 1'
#
loop_
_entity.id
_entity.type
_entity.pdbx_description
1 polymer ?
#
loop_
_entity_poly.entity_id
_entity_poly.type
_entity_poly.pdbx_seq_one_letter_code
_entity_poly.pdbx_strand_id
1 'polypeptide(L)' 'MAKKSVTAGEYVLSVLESGSIEVYRKYDNVKGALREVAEKEGFEYDPNWTTRQFGSKLIDFLKEKQGE' A
#
# COMPACT_ATOMS: atom_id res chain seq x y z
N MET A 1 4.61 -19.86 7.35
CA MET A 1 3.85 -19.15 8.41
C MET A 1 4.76 -18.05 8.97
N ALA A 2 4.24 -16.99 9.61
CA ALA A 2 5.11 -15.95 10.18
C ALA A 2 5.70 -16.42 11.52
N LYS A 3 7.02 -16.32 11.68
CA LYS A 3 7.75 -16.79 12.86
C LYS A 3 7.56 -15.86 14.06
N LYS A 4 7.50 -14.55 13.81
CA LYS A 4 7.24 -13.48 14.80
C LYS A 4 6.60 -12.28 14.09
N SER A 5 5.60 -11.67 14.71
CA SER A 5 5.05 -10.37 14.27
C SER A 5 5.11 -9.36 15.42
N VAL A 6 5.42 -8.11 15.09
CA VAL A 6 5.44 -6.98 16.03
C VAL A 6 4.72 -5.79 15.42
N THR A 7 3.93 -5.09 16.23
CA THR A 7 3.30 -3.83 15.83
C THR A 7 4.09 -2.68 16.45
N ALA A 8 4.64 -1.83 15.59
CA ALA A 8 5.35 -0.61 15.96
C ALA A 8 4.54 0.59 15.41
N GLY A 9 3.63 1.11 16.22
CA GLY A 9 2.72 2.18 15.82
C GLY A 9 1.84 1.76 14.64
N GLU A 10 1.94 2.47 13.53
CA GLU A 10 1.23 2.18 12.28
C GLU A 10 1.81 0.98 11.52
N TYR A 11 2.98 0.46 11.89
CA TYR A 11 3.66 -0.60 11.12
C TYR A 11 3.50 -1.97 11.79
N VAL A 12 3.12 -2.96 11.02
CA VAL A 12 3.11 -4.38 11.37
C VAL A 12 4.28 -5.03 10.63
N LEU A 13 5.28 -5.45 11.38
CA LEU A 13 6.46 -6.15 10.89
C LEU A 13 6.28 -7.65 11.14
N SER A 14 6.38 -8.47 10.10
CA SER A 14 6.27 -9.92 10.16
C SER A 14 7.55 -10.56 9.64
N VAL A 15 8.22 -11.35 10.47
CA VAL A 15 9.39 -12.12 10.05
C VAL A 15 8.92 -13.48 9.56
N LEU A 16 9.13 -13.75 8.28
CA LEU A 16 8.83 -15.03 7.65
C LEU A 16 9.84 -16.10 8.06
N GLU A 17 9.44 -17.36 7.98
CA GLU A 17 10.32 -18.52 8.25
C GLU A 17 11.54 -18.58 7.31
N SER A 18 11.43 -17.99 6.11
CA SER A 18 12.53 -17.84 5.15
C SER A 18 13.60 -16.83 5.59
N GLY A 19 13.37 -16.08 6.67
CA GLY A 19 14.22 -14.96 7.09
C GLY A 19 13.90 -13.63 6.41
N SER A 20 12.94 -13.61 5.48
CA SER A 20 12.41 -12.38 4.88
C SER A 20 11.56 -11.58 5.87
N ILE A 21 11.50 -10.27 5.73
CA ILE A 21 10.67 -9.39 6.55
C ILE A 21 9.55 -8.81 5.67
N GLU A 22 8.31 -9.06 6.05
CA GLU A 22 7.13 -8.38 5.49
C GLU A 22 6.77 -7.19 6.38
N VAL A 23 6.50 -6.04 5.75
CA VAL A 23 6.12 -4.81 6.45
C VAL A 23 4.79 -4.33 5.90
N TYR A 24 3.78 -4.24 6.76
CA TYR A 24 2.49 -3.67 6.44
C TYR A 24 2.31 -2.38 7.23
N ARG A 25 1.95 -1.28 6.56
CA ARG A 25 1.51 -0.07 7.25
C ARG A 25 -0.02 -0.10 7.37
N LYS A 26 -0.53 -0.09 8.60
CA LYS A 26 -1.92 0.23 8.91
C LYS A 26 -2.09 1.73 8.73
N TYR A 27 -3.04 2.10 7.89
CA TYR A 27 -3.39 3.50 7.67
C TYR A 27 -4.75 3.76 8.32
N ASP A 28 -4.77 4.65 9.32
CA ASP A 28 -6.03 5.16 9.87
C ASP A 28 -6.79 6.00 8.83
N ASN A 29 -6.05 6.67 7.94
CA ASN A 29 -6.60 7.41 6.81
C ASN A 29 -6.24 6.75 5.47
N VAL A 30 -7.14 5.88 4.99
CA VAL A 30 -7.00 5.17 3.72
C VAL A 30 -6.80 6.12 2.53
N LYS A 31 -7.43 7.31 2.51
CA LYS A 31 -7.21 8.27 1.42
C LYS A 31 -5.80 8.85 1.45
N GLY A 32 -5.23 9.10 2.63
CA GLY A 32 -3.85 9.58 2.76
C GLY A 32 -2.85 8.58 2.17
N ALA A 33 -3.02 7.30 2.52
CA ALA A 33 -2.23 6.20 1.99
C ALA A 33 -2.24 6.14 0.45
N LEU A 34 -3.43 6.24 -0.15
CA LEU A 34 -3.58 6.19 -1.61
C LEU A 34 -2.88 7.37 -2.29
N ARG A 35 -2.87 8.56 -1.68
CA ARG A 35 -2.15 9.74 -2.21
C ARG A 35 -0.65 9.55 -2.14
N GLU A 36 -0.11 9.07 -1.02
CA GLU A 36 1.33 8.79 -0.88
C GLU A 36 1.81 7.81 -1.96
N VAL A 37 1.04 6.74 -2.21
CA VAL A 37 1.37 5.76 -3.26
C VAL A 37 1.24 6.39 -4.65
N ALA A 38 0.17 7.15 -4.91
CA ALA A 38 -0.02 7.82 -6.18
C ALA A 38 1.12 8.80 -6.52
N GLU A 39 1.54 9.63 -5.56
CA GLU A 39 2.65 10.57 -5.72
C GLU A 39 3.98 9.85 -5.98
N LYS A 40 4.25 8.77 -5.26
CA LYS A 40 5.45 7.96 -5.45
C LYS A 40 5.52 7.33 -6.83
N GLU A 41 4.38 6.91 -7.36
CA GLU A 41 4.29 6.17 -8.63
C GLU A 41 4.06 7.08 -9.84
N GLY A 42 3.85 8.38 -9.62
CA GLY A 42 3.57 9.38 -10.66
C GLY A 42 2.14 9.34 -11.19
N PHE A 43 1.19 8.86 -10.39
CA PHE A 43 -0.21 8.72 -10.77
C PHE A 43 -1.01 9.99 -10.42
N GLU A 44 -1.58 10.63 -11.44
CA GLU A 44 -2.51 11.75 -11.23
C GLU A 44 -3.87 11.26 -10.74
N TYR A 45 -4.41 11.91 -9.71
CA TYR A 45 -5.69 11.54 -9.11
C TYR A 45 -6.65 12.73 -9.01
N ASP A 46 -7.94 12.48 -9.18
CA ASP A 46 -8.99 13.50 -9.02
C ASP A 46 -9.42 13.58 -7.54
N PRO A 47 -9.42 14.76 -6.91
CA PRO A 47 -9.87 14.94 -5.53
C PRO A 47 -11.34 14.54 -5.30
N ASN A 48 -12.17 14.54 -6.35
CA ASN A 48 -13.58 14.14 -6.31
C ASN A 48 -13.77 12.62 -6.26
N TRP A 49 -12.73 11.81 -6.48
CA TRP A 49 -12.86 10.36 -6.41
C TRP A 49 -13.13 9.88 -4.98
N THR A 50 -14.04 8.91 -4.88
CA THR A 50 -14.21 8.13 -3.65
C THR A 50 -12.97 7.27 -3.41
N THR A 51 -12.74 6.89 -2.15
CA THR A 51 -11.61 6.02 -1.77
C THR A 51 -11.58 4.71 -2.57
N ARG A 52 -12.75 4.15 -2.88
CA ARG A 52 -12.89 2.92 -3.68
C ARG A 52 -12.51 3.15 -5.15
N GLN A 53 -12.98 4.24 -5.77
CA GLN A 53 -12.62 4.58 -7.15
C GLN A 53 -11.13 4.87 -7.29
N PHE A 54 -10.58 5.65 -6.36
CA PHE A 54 -9.16 5.96 -6.33
C PHE A 54 -8.33 4.66 -6.20
N GLY A 55 -8.65 3.83 -5.21
CA GLY A 55 -7.96 2.55 -5.00
C GLY A 55 -7.99 1.64 -6.24
N SER A 56 -9.16 1.48 -6.88
CA SER A 56 -9.28 0.66 -8.10
C SER A 56 -8.39 1.18 -9.23
N LYS A 57 -8.46 2.49 -9.53
CA LYS A 57 -7.71 3.09 -10.64
C LYS A 57 -6.20 3.04 -10.41
N LEU A 58 -5.76 3.25 -9.16
CA LEU A 58 -4.35 3.17 -8.80
C LEU A 58 -3.81 1.73 -8.96
N ILE A 59 -4.59 0.73 -8.57
CA ILE A 59 -4.20 -0.69 -8.77
C ILE A 59 -4.12 -1.02 -10.26
N ASP A 60 -5.05 -0.54 -11.07
CA ASP A 60 -5.04 -0.76 -12.51
C ASP A 60 -3.79 -0.14 -13.16
N PHE A 61 -3.46 1.12 -12.82
CA PHE A 61 -2.22 1.78 -13.26
C PHE A 61 -0.94 1.02 -12.86
N LEU A 62 -0.88 0.56 -11.60
CA LEU A 62 0.27 -0.20 -11.10
C LEU A 62 0.46 -1.54 -11.83
N LYS A 63 -0.64 -2.20 -12.22
CA LYS A 63 -0.57 -3.45 -12.99
C LYS A 63 -0.04 -3.22 -14.40
N GLU A 64 -0.47 -2.14 -15.05
CA GLU A 64 0.03 -1.77 -16.38
C GLU A 64 1.55 -1.51 -16.34
N LYS A 65 2.02 -0.80 -15.30
CA LYS A 65 3.45 -0.50 -15.10
C LYS A 65 4.31 -1.72 -14.77
N GLN A 66 3.77 -2.76 -14.13
CA GLN A 66 4.51 -4.01 -13.85
C GLN A 66 4.53 -4.99 -15.04
N GLY A 67 3.76 -4.71 -16.10
CA GLY A 67 3.71 -5.52 -17.31
C GLY A 67 4.74 -5.17 -18.39
N GLU A 68 5.56 -4.13 -18.18
CA GLU A 68 6.74 -3.78 -18.99
C GLU A 68 8.04 -4.34 -18.41
#